data_AF-A0A2K8Z2D7-F1
#
_entry.id   AF-A0A2K8Z2D7-F1
#
_cell.length_a   1.000
_cell.length_b   1.000
_cell.length_c   1.000
_cell.angle_alpha   90.00
_cell.angle_beta   90.00
_cell.angle_gamma   90.00
#
_symmetry.space_group_name_H-M   'P 1'
#
loop_
_entity.id
_entity.type
_entity.pdbx_description
1 polymer ?
#
loop_
_entity_poly.entity_id
_entity_poly.type
_entity_poly.pdbx_seq_one_letter_code
_entity_poly.pdbx_strand_id
1 'polypeptide(L)'
;MTEINKPSWIKRMENGTIGEATAREFLIDRFWILERSVDIHGADLIIQRRLSSQNILDKNPPKFGVIQVKFFQDEDTTQYIPKEYILDDDGSERKEFFVLAISGYEDSKKIFILSSKDILSNFELIKEESKTHYNSYRLTGKKIIEEKKFIVSHKKTALDKIENTLNLSSFNKNRLFISYILPEINTEIDTPYIINVANDRADFKKWQNEIKENIKKTIYALEDTIEKLKESLQETDPLKIEEIIEDIGYTNRQGDLVYTLSIDNNFFEEARYYKAKHDNLETKGLLQNFIKTQEKLTIYIANDKINDTEVGNDEVYLITITYDNFLERVNIKSSISSVSQLFHFTTERVYSGFINETINSFTYYYVPNNHSYYDNSEKVFGTYKPKKWKEVLLKISEVASVNDIMNKVYDNLTK
;
A
#
# COMPACT_ATOMS: atom_id res chain seq x y z
N MET A 1 -19.63 -14.93 59.57
CA MET A 1 -18.34 -14.28 59.84
C MET A 1 -18.49 -12.81 59.51
N THR A 2 -18.30 -11.94 60.49
CA THR A 2 -18.34 -10.48 60.33
C THR A 2 -17.22 -10.04 59.40
N GLU A 3 -17.56 -9.46 58.24
CA GLU A 3 -16.60 -8.82 57.35
C GLU A 3 -15.87 -7.73 58.12
N ILE A 4 -14.59 -7.98 58.42
CA ILE A 4 -13.67 -6.93 58.86
C ILE A 4 -13.58 -5.96 57.70
N ASN A 5 -14.07 -4.74 57.89
CA ASN A 5 -14.16 -3.73 56.85
C ASN A 5 -12.74 -3.26 56.48
N LYS A 6 -12.09 -3.98 55.56
CA LYS A 6 -10.72 -3.68 55.10
C LYS A 6 -10.66 -2.26 54.51
N PRO A 7 -9.59 -1.49 54.78
CA PRO A 7 -9.34 -0.21 54.12
C PRO A 7 -9.41 -0.31 52.60
N SER A 8 -9.93 0.72 51.93
CA SER A 8 -10.15 0.74 50.48
C SER A 8 -8.88 0.55 49.66
N TRP A 9 -7.73 1.01 50.16
CA TRP A 9 -6.43 0.82 49.50
C TRP A 9 -5.97 -0.64 49.54
N ILE A 10 -6.20 -1.38 50.64
CA ILE A 10 -5.89 -2.81 50.74
C ILE A 10 -6.75 -3.60 49.75
N LYS A 11 -8.05 -3.30 49.69
CA LYS A 11 -8.96 -3.94 48.71
C LYS A 11 -8.51 -3.69 47.28
N ARG A 12 -8.07 -2.47 46.94
CA ARG A 12 -7.52 -2.15 45.62
C ARG A 12 -6.26 -2.94 45.29
N MET A 13 -5.33 -3.07 46.25
CA MET A 13 -4.11 -3.86 46.06
C MET A 13 -4.43 -5.35 45.86
N GLU A 14 -5.27 -5.94 46.72
CA GLU A 14 -5.70 -7.34 46.60
C GLU A 14 -6.37 -7.60 45.24
N ASN A 15 -7.29 -6.73 44.83
CA ASN A 15 -7.96 -6.82 43.53
C ASN A 15 -6.98 -6.69 42.35
N GLY A 16 -5.99 -5.81 42.45
CA GLY A 16 -4.91 -5.68 41.47
C GLY A 16 -4.11 -6.96 41.32
N THR A 17 -3.64 -7.53 42.44
CA THR A 17 -2.87 -8.79 42.44
C THR A 17 -3.69 -9.96 41.89
N ILE A 18 -4.96 -10.08 42.27
CA ILE A 18 -5.86 -11.13 41.75
C ILE A 18 -6.06 -10.97 40.24
N GLY A 19 -6.27 -9.73 39.79
CA GLY A 19 -6.41 -9.41 38.37
C GLY A 19 -5.17 -9.86 37.60
N GLU A 20 -3.99 -9.40 37.99
CA GLU A 20 -2.74 -9.75 37.31
C GLU A 20 -2.46 -11.25 37.29
N ALA A 21 -2.64 -11.95 38.42
CA ALA A 21 -2.43 -13.39 38.49
C ALA A 21 -3.35 -14.14 37.52
N THR A 22 -4.63 -13.74 37.46
CA THR A 22 -5.64 -14.32 36.56
C THR A 22 -5.32 -14.00 35.10
N ALA A 23 -4.84 -12.79 34.80
CA ALA A 23 -4.37 -12.42 33.47
C ALA A 23 -3.17 -13.25 33.02
N ARG A 24 -2.18 -13.49 33.90
CA ARG A 24 -1.03 -14.35 33.60
C ARG A 24 -1.47 -15.77 33.27
N GLU A 25 -2.30 -16.37 34.13
CA GLU A 25 -2.87 -17.71 33.90
C GLU A 25 -3.64 -17.82 32.57
N PHE A 26 -4.35 -16.75 32.21
CA PHE A 26 -5.07 -16.69 30.94
C PHE A 26 -4.11 -16.70 29.73
N LEU A 27 -3.00 -15.97 29.79
CA LEU A 27 -2.10 -15.73 28.65
C LEU A 27 -0.99 -16.80 28.51
N ILE A 28 -0.57 -17.42 29.62
CA ILE A 28 0.61 -18.31 29.69
C ILE A 28 0.49 -19.55 28.80
N ASP A 29 -0.70 -19.94 28.36
CA ASP A 29 -0.84 -21.11 27.47
C ASP A 29 -0.30 -20.83 26.06
N ARG A 30 -0.40 -19.58 25.59
CA ARG A 30 -0.13 -19.22 24.19
C ARG A 30 1.02 -18.24 24.02
N PHE A 31 1.31 -17.44 25.03
CA PHE A 31 2.29 -16.37 24.94
C PHE A 31 3.44 -16.57 25.93
N TRP A 32 4.63 -16.11 25.53
CA TRP A 32 5.67 -15.75 26.48
C TRP A 32 5.25 -14.45 27.16
N ILE A 33 5.33 -14.41 28.48
CA ILE A 33 5.02 -13.22 29.28
C ILE A 33 6.37 -12.65 29.73
N LEU A 34 6.64 -11.40 29.37
CA LEU A 34 7.82 -10.67 29.77
C LEU A 34 7.48 -9.86 31.01
N GLU A 35 8.01 -10.27 32.15
CA GLU A 35 7.86 -9.56 33.41
C GLU A 35 8.82 -8.36 33.44
N ARG A 36 8.34 -7.22 33.97
CA ARG A 36 9.14 -6.00 34.14
C ARG A 36 9.63 -5.91 35.58
N SER A 37 10.87 -5.47 35.76
CA SER A 37 11.49 -5.29 37.08
C SER A 37 11.21 -3.93 37.73
N VAL A 38 10.57 -2.97 37.03
CA VAL A 38 10.29 -1.62 37.54
C VAL A 38 8.98 -1.07 36.95
N ASP A 39 8.11 -0.50 37.82
CA ASP A 39 6.91 0.28 37.49
C ASP A 39 7.27 1.54 36.69
N ILE A 40 7.35 1.41 35.37
CA ILE A 40 7.44 2.56 34.46
C ILE A 40 6.23 2.50 33.53
N HIS A 41 5.32 3.44 33.80
CA HIS A 41 4.12 3.84 33.06
C HIS A 41 3.40 2.75 32.24
N GLY A 42 2.35 2.19 32.85
CA GLY A 42 1.01 1.98 32.27
C GLY A 42 0.76 0.75 31.39
N ALA A 43 1.66 -0.24 31.40
CA ALA A 43 1.38 -1.59 30.89
C ALA A 43 1.74 -2.64 31.96
N ASP A 44 0.78 -3.48 32.33
CA ASP A 44 0.98 -4.49 33.38
C ASP A 44 1.72 -5.73 32.87
N LEU A 45 1.47 -6.16 31.62
CA LEU A 45 2.15 -7.31 31.02
C LEU A 45 2.55 -7.00 29.56
N ILE A 46 3.72 -7.50 29.16
CA ILE A 46 4.12 -7.57 27.75
C ILE A 46 4.10 -9.03 27.32
N ILE A 47 3.47 -9.32 26.20
CA ILE A 47 3.35 -10.68 25.67
C ILE A 47 4.08 -10.81 24.33
N GLN A 48 4.62 -11.99 24.08
CA GLN A 48 5.21 -12.37 22.79
C GLN A 48 4.63 -13.72 22.35
N ARG A 49 4.35 -13.85 21.05
CA ARG A 49 3.91 -15.14 20.49
C ARG A 49 4.96 -16.23 20.71
N ARG A 50 4.51 -17.43 21.09
CA ARG A 50 5.36 -18.63 21.11
C ARG A 50 5.56 -19.15 19.69
N LEU A 51 6.61 -18.66 19.04
CA LEU A 51 7.00 -19.11 17.70
C LEU A 51 7.81 -20.40 17.85
N SER A 52 7.14 -21.56 17.84
CA SER A 52 7.80 -22.86 18.03
C SER A 52 8.55 -23.37 16.81
N SER A 53 8.34 -22.77 15.63
CA SER A 53 8.92 -23.19 14.36
C SER A 53 9.83 -22.14 13.70
N GLN A 54 10.13 -21.02 14.38
CA GLN A 54 10.96 -19.94 13.85
C GLN A 54 12.23 -19.77 14.69
N ASN A 55 13.34 -19.51 14.02
CA ASN A 55 14.65 -19.28 14.65
C ASN A 55 14.79 -17.79 15.04
N ILE A 56 15.63 -17.48 16.02
CA ILE A 56 16.03 -16.10 16.40
C ILE A 56 16.57 -15.30 15.21
N LEU A 57 17.06 -15.98 14.18
CA LEU A 57 17.58 -15.38 12.93
C LEU A 57 16.53 -15.23 11.82
N ASP A 58 15.25 -15.50 12.10
CA ASP A 58 14.21 -15.43 11.07
C ASP A 58 13.89 -13.99 10.66
N LYS A 59 13.49 -13.78 9.39
CA LYS A 59 13.33 -12.47 8.74
C LYS A 59 12.27 -11.57 9.38
N ASN A 60 11.37 -12.14 10.17
CA ASN A 60 10.28 -11.42 10.83
C ASN A 60 10.51 -11.42 12.35
N PRO A 61 11.15 -10.37 12.90
CA PRO A 61 11.30 -10.21 14.33
C PRO A 61 9.95 -10.31 15.08
N PRO A 62 9.92 -10.90 16.28
CA PRO A 62 8.68 -11.16 17.00
C PRO A 62 7.98 -9.85 17.40
N LYS A 63 6.68 -9.77 17.16
CA LYS A 63 5.84 -8.63 17.57
C LYS A 63 5.36 -8.84 19.00
N PHE A 64 5.28 -7.74 19.75
CA PHE A 64 4.89 -7.76 21.17
C PHE A 64 3.47 -7.25 21.36
N GLY A 65 2.71 -7.85 22.27
CA GLY A 65 1.44 -7.29 22.74
C GLY A 65 1.63 -6.59 24.07
N VAL A 66 0.82 -5.57 24.29
CA VAL A 66 0.80 -4.79 25.53
C VAL A 66 -0.55 -5.02 26.19
N ILE A 67 -0.53 -5.52 27.42
CA ILE A 67 -1.74 -5.86 28.17
C ILE A 67 -1.83 -4.97 29.38
N GLN A 68 -2.94 -4.24 29.50
CA GLN A 68 -3.34 -3.61 30.75
C GLN A 68 -4.42 -4.46 31.41
N VAL A 69 -4.21 -4.78 32.68
CA VAL A 69 -5.14 -5.54 33.50
C VAL A 69 -5.92 -4.56 34.38
N LYS A 70 -7.24 -4.72 34.42
CA LYS A 70 -8.11 -3.92 35.29
C LYS A 70 -9.13 -4.80 35.99
N PHE A 71 -9.21 -4.70 37.31
CA PHE A 71 -10.20 -5.42 38.10
C PHE A 71 -11.48 -4.57 38.28
N PHE A 72 -12.62 -5.17 38.01
CA PHE A 72 -13.96 -4.61 38.20
C PHE A 72 -14.63 -5.41 39.31
N GLN A 73 -14.76 -4.80 40.48
CA GLN A 73 -15.40 -5.43 41.63
C GLN A 73 -16.89 -5.65 41.36
N ASP A 74 -17.51 -4.68 40.68
CA ASP A 74 -18.93 -4.62 40.37
C ASP A 74 -19.17 -3.71 39.14
N GLU A 75 -20.45 -3.53 38.79
CA GLU A 75 -20.90 -2.70 37.67
C GLU A 75 -20.65 -1.19 37.91
N ASP A 76 -20.51 -0.78 39.17
CA ASP A 76 -20.26 0.62 39.54
C ASP A 76 -18.78 0.99 39.46
N THR A 77 -17.89 -0.01 39.43
CA THR A 77 -16.46 0.19 39.30
C THR A 77 -16.12 0.84 37.96
N THR A 78 -15.42 1.97 37.99
CA THR A 78 -14.96 2.68 36.79
C THR A 78 -13.43 2.70 36.74
N GLN A 79 -12.88 2.39 35.57
CA GLN A 79 -11.46 2.36 35.29
C GLN A 79 -11.12 3.35 34.18
N TYR A 80 -9.86 3.80 34.13
CA TYR A 80 -9.40 4.80 33.16
C TYR A 80 -8.17 4.27 32.42
N ILE A 81 -8.17 4.45 31.10
CA ILE A 81 -7.05 4.09 30.23
C ILE A 81 -6.59 5.35 29.49
N PRO A 82 -5.32 5.76 29.62
CA PRO A 82 -4.83 6.96 28.93
C PRO A 82 -4.92 6.81 27.41
N LYS A 83 -5.22 7.91 26.70
CA LYS A 83 -5.39 7.94 25.24
C LYS A 83 -4.15 7.41 24.51
N GLU A 84 -2.95 7.68 25.04
CA GLU A 84 -1.65 7.32 24.45
C GLU A 84 -1.44 5.80 24.29
N TYR A 85 -2.17 4.98 25.04
CA TYR A 85 -2.17 3.51 24.89
C TYR A 85 -3.09 3.04 23.77
N ILE A 86 -4.10 3.83 23.44
CA ILE A 86 -5.15 3.48 22.48
C ILE A 86 -4.78 4.00 21.09
N LEU A 87 -4.20 5.20 21.02
CA LEU A 87 -3.87 5.92 19.79
C LEU A 87 -2.38 6.18 19.70
N ASP A 88 -1.84 6.11 18.49
CA ASP A 88 -0.49 6.58 18.18
C ASP A 88 -0.46 8.08 17.89
N ASP A 89 0.73 8.59 17.57
CA ASP A 89 0.97 10.02 17.37
C ASP A 89 0.25 10.56 16.11
N ASP A 90 -0.04 9.67 15.14
CA ASP A 90 -0.80 10.00 13.93
C ASP A 90 -2.33 9.93 14.15
N GLY A 91 -2.76 9.44 15.32
CA GLY A 91 -4.16 9.27 15.69
C GLY A 91 -4.79 7.96 15.24
N SER A 92 -4.00 7.02 14.69
CA SER A 92 -4.42 5.66 14.40
C SER A 92 -4.48 4.80 15.65
N GLU A 93 -5.30 3.75 15.61
CA GLU A 93 -5.40 2.78 16.69
C GLU A 93 -4.13 1.95 16.87
N ARG A 94 -3.68 1.77 18.11
CA ARG A 94 -2.65 0.81 18.49
C ARG A 94 -3.26 -0.58 18.59
N LYS A 95 -3.12 -1.41 17.55
CA LYS A 95 -3.72 -2.75 17.46
C LYS A 95 -3.09 -3.75 18.45
N GLU A 96 -1.95 -3.40 19.01
CA GLU A 96 -1.06 -4.22 19.82
C GLU A 96 -1.39 -4.07 21.32
N PHE A 97 -2.26 -3.11 21.65
CA PHE A 97 -2.73 -2.85 23.00
C PHE A 97 -4.08 -3.53 23.28
N PHE A 98 -4.18 -4.17 24.44
CA PHE A 98 -5.40 -4.82 24.91
C PHE A 98 -5.62 -4.55 26.40
N VAL A 99 -6.89 -4.50 26.78
CA VAL A 99 -7.31 -4.48 28.19
C VAL A 99 -7.92 -5.83 28.54
N LEU A 100 -7.37 -6.46 29.59
CA LEU A 100 -8.01 -7.58 30.28
C LEU A 100 -8.78 -7.04 31.48
N ALA A 101 -10.09 -6.92 31.32
CA ALA A 101 -10.98 -6.58 32.41
C ALA A 101 -11.40 -7.87 33.13
N ILE A 102 -11.26 -7.90 34.44
CA ILE A 102 -11.49 -9.09 35.26
C ILE A 102 -12.52 -8.75 36.32
N SER A 103 -13.52 -9.61 36.51
CA SER A 103 -14.50 -9.47 37.60
C SER A 103 -14.75 -10.79 38.30
N GLY A 104 -15.30 -10.72 39.51
CA GLY A 104 -15.57 -11.88 40.34
C GLY A 104 -14.33 -12.45 41.03
N TYR A 105 -14.56 -13.44 41.89
CA TYR A 105 -13.55 -14.09 42.71
C TYR A 105 -13.66 -15.61 42.58
N GLU A 106 -12.54 -16.31 42.80
CA GLU A 106 -12.47 -17.78 42.79
C GLU A 106 -13.13 -18.39 41.54
N ASP A 107 -14.17 -19.21 41.71
CA ASP A 107 -14.86 -19.91 40.62
C ASP A 107 -15.81 -19.01 39.81
N SER A 108 -16.11 -17.81 40.32
CA SER A 108 -17.00 -16.84 39.66
C SER A 108 -16.26 -15.85 38.76
N LYS A 109 -14.94 -16.03 38.58
CA LYS A 109 -14.10 -15.14 37.78
C LYS A 109 -14.57 -15.09 36.33
N LYS A 110 -14.62 -13.87 35.80
CA LYS A 110 -14.91 -13.60 34.39
C LYS A 110 -13.81 -12.73 33.82
N ILE A 111 -13.43 -13.04 32.59
CA ILE A 111 -12.43 -12.27 31.83
C ILE A 111 -13.15 -11.63 30.65
N PHE A 112 -12.86 -10.36 30.43
CA PHE A 112 -13.33 -9.58 29.31
C PHE A 112 -12.11 -9.02 28.57
N ILE A 113 -12.15 -9.02 27.25
CA ILE A 113 -11.06 -8.55 26.40
C ILE A 113 -11.55 -7.41 25.54
N LEU A 114 -10.81 -6.31 25.58
CA LEU A 114 -11.04 -5.14 24.76
C LEU A 114 -9.76 -4.82 23.98
N SER A 115 -9.87 -4.65 22.66
CA SER A 115 -8.82 -4.02 21.86
C SER A 115 -8.93 -2.50 21.91
N SER A 116 -7.91 -1.79 21.42
CA SER A 116 -8.00 -0.34 21.18
C SER A 116 -9.23 0.06 20.36
N LYS A 117 -9.54 -0.72 19.31
CA LYS A 117 -10.75 -0.54 18.50
C LYS A 117 -12.04 -0.62 19.31
N ASP A 118 -12.11 -1.64 20.17
CA ASP A 118 -13.25 -1.85 21.06
C ASP A 118 -13.40 -0.67 22.01
N ILE A 119 -12.29 -0.12 22.51
CA ILE A 119 -12.29 1.04 23.42
C ILE A 119 -12.77 2.31 22.70
N LEU A 120 -12.21 2.61 21.52
CA LEU A 120 -12.57 3.77 20.69
C LEU A 120 -14.05 3.79 20.33
N SER A 121 -14.61 2.63 19.98
CA SER A 121 -15.98 2.53 19.48
C SER A 121 -17.03 2.58 20.60
N ASN A 122 -16.62 2.29 21.84
CA ASN A 122 -17.57 2.02 22.93
C ASN A 122 -17.40 2.90 24.16
N PHE A 123 -16.29 3.63 24.32
CA PHE A 123 -16.05 4.37 25.56
C PHE A 123 -15.72 5.84 25.29
N GLU A 124 -16.09 6.69 26.24
CA GLU A 124 -15.96 8.13 26.11
C GLU A 124 -14.57 8.60 26.56
N LEU A 125 -13.96 9.46 25.75
CA LEU A 125 -12.74 10.17 26.09
C LEU A 125 -13.08 11.40 26.96
N ILE A 126 -12.38 11.55 28.08
CA ILE A 126 -12.50 12.73 28.94
C ILE A 126 -11.66 13.86 28.35
N LYS A 127 -12.34 14.89 27.80
CA LYS A 127 -11.71 16.04 27.12
C LYS A 127 -11.57 17.29 27.98
N GLU A 128 -12.11 17.31 29.19
CA GLU A 128 -12.04 18.47 30.07
C GLU A 128 -10.74 18.44 30.89
N GLU A 129 -9.86 19.42 30.68
CA GLU A 129 -8.56 19.53 31.36
C GLU A 129 -8.66 19.63 32.89
N SER A 130 -9.78 20.10 33.42
CA SER A 130 -10.01 20.23 34.86
C SER A 130 -10.32 18.90 35.58
N LYS A 131 -10.47 17.79 34.85
CA LYS A 131 -10.78 16.47 35.41
C LYS A 131 -9.51 15.68 35.74
N THR A 132 -9.53 14.93 36.85
CA THR A 132 -8.40 14.12 37.35
C THR A 132 -7.91 13.03 36.40
N HIS A 133 -8.71 12.65 35.40
CA HIS A 133 -8.38 11.67 34.36
C HIS A 133 -8.50 12.28 32.96
N TYR A 134 -8.07 13.53 32.82
CA TYR A 134 -7.96 14.20 31.52
C TYR A 134 -7.22 13.30 30.52
N ASN A 135 -7.71 13.31 29.28
CA ASN A 135 -7.15 12.54 28.17
C ASN A 135 -7.15 11.00 28.40
N SER A 136 -8.12 10.49 29.15
CA SER A 136 -8.32 9.06 29.37
C SER A 136 -9.71 8.59 28.95
N TYR A 137 -9.79 7.37 28.43
CA TYR A 137 -11.05 6.67 28.15
C TYR A 137 -11.64 6.15 29.45
N ARG A 138 -12.93 6.42 29.68
CA ARG A 138 -13.67 5.99 30.87
C ARG A 138 -14.35 4.63 30.62
N LEU A 139 -13.82 3.58 31.24
CA LEU A 139 -14.33 2.21 31.18
C LEU A 139 -15.24 1.93 32.37
N THR A 140 -16.56 1.93 32.16
CA THR A 140 -17.53 1.64 33.21
C THR A 140 -17.80 0.15 33.33
N GLY A 141 -17.84 -0.37 34.56
CA GLY A 141 -18.13 -1.77 34.86
C GLY A 141 -19.45 -2.22 34.26
N LYS A 142 -20.49 -1.39 34.36
CA LYS A 142 -21.79 -1.60 33.76
C LYS A 142 -21.69 -1.96 32.27
N LYS A 143 -20.95 -1.17 31.50
CA LYS A 143 -20.79 -1.40 30.06
C LYS A 143 -20.00 -2.67 29.75
N ILE A 144 -19.00 -3.00 30.56
CA ILE A 144 -18.14 -4.17 30.35
C ILE A 144 -18.86 -5.46 30.76
N ILE A 145 -19.52 -5.46 31.91
CA ILE A 145 -20.13 -6.64 32.55
C ILE A 145 -21.50 -6.97 31.92
N GLU A 146 -22.34 -5.97 31.65
CA GLU A 146 -23.71 -6.20 31.13
C GLU A 146 -23.74 -6.54 29.64
N GLU A 147 -22.94 -5.86 28.81
CA GLU A 147 -23.11 -5.93 27.35
C GLU A 147 -22.70 -7.28 26.73
N LYS A 148 -22.13 -8.21 27.51
CA LYS A 148 -21.64 -9.58 27.15
C LYS A 148 -20.69 -9.67 25.95
N LYS A 149 -20.60 -8.69 25.06
CA LYS A 149 -19.81 -8.73 23.82
C LYS A 149 -18.31 -8.80 24.05
N PHE A 150 -17.85 -8.32 25.21
CA PHE A 150 -16.44 -8.36 25.60
C PHE A 150 -16.07 -9.63 26.36
N ILE A 151 -17.06 -10.43 26.80
CA ILE A 151 -16.80 -11.59 27.66
C ILE A 151 -16.06 -12.67 26.87
N VAL A 152 -15.06 -13.27 27.51
CA VAL A 152 -14.40 -14.44 26.98
C VAL A 152 -15.28 -15.66 27.23
N SER A 153 -16.04 -16.07 26.22
CA SER A 153 -16.80 -17.33 26.25
C SER A 153 -15.89 -18.55 26.05
N HIS A 154 -14.86 -18.42 25.22
CA HIS A 154 -13.91 -19.48 24.91
C HIS A 154 -12.47 -18.95 24.93
N LYS A 155 -11.65 -19.48 25.85
CA LYS A 155 -10.24 -19.10 26.02
C LYS A 155 -9.45 -19.15 24.70
N LYS A 156 -9.60 -20.24 23.94
CA LYS A 156 -8.91 -20.44 22.66
C LYS A 156 -9.21 -19.30 21.67
N THR A 157 -10.48 -19.04 21.38
CA THR A 157 -10.89 -18.01 20.40
C THR A 157 -10.39 -16.62 20.79
N ALA A 158 -10.40 -16.32 22.08
CA ALA A 158 -9.87 -15.06 22.61
C ALA A 158 -8.35 -14.94 22.42
N LEU A 159 -7.59 -15.99 22.72
CA LEU A 159 -6.14 -16.02 22.50
C LEU A 159 -5.81 -15.99 20.99
N ASP A 160 -6.58 -16.67 20.15
CA ASP A 160 -6.46 -16.63 18.69
C ASP A 160 -6.68 -15.20 18.15
N LYS A 161 -7.65 -14.46 18.70
CA LYS A 161 -7.89 -13.04 18.34
C LYS A 161 -6.67 -12.18 18.65
N ILE A 162 -6.09 -12.30 19.85
CA ILE A 162 -4.86 -11.58 20.23
C ILE A 162 -3.72 -11.97 19.28
N GLU A 163 -3.51 -13.27 19.08
CA GLU A 163 -2.41 -13.76 18.26
C GLU A 163 -2.49 -13.28 16.81
N ASN A 164 -3.66 -13.39 16.18
CA ASN A 164 -3.87 -12.93 14.81
C ASN A 164 -3.70 -11.41 14.69
N THR A 165 -4.16 -10.66 15.69
CA THR A 165 -3.97 -9.20 15.71
C THR A 165 -2.49 -8.84 15.79
N LEU A 166 -1.71 -9.53 16.64
CA LEU A 166 -0.26 -9.35 16.70
C LEU A 166 0.45 -9.82 15.42
N ASN A 167 -0.08 -10.81 14.70
CA ASN A 167 0.48 -11.22 13.42
C ASN A 167 0.31 -10.12 12.35
N LEU A 168 -0.84 -9.46 12.36
CA LEU A 168 -1.24 -8.45 11.37
C LEU A 168 -0.80 -7.01 11.73
N SER A 169 -0.28 -6.75 12.92
CA SER A 169 0.18 -5.40 13.30
C SER A 169 1.42 -4.96 12.52
N SER A 170 1.57 -3.65 12.28
CA SER A 170 2.80 -3.13 11.67
C SER A 170 3.97 -3.31 12.63
N PHE A 171 5.11 -3.76 12.09
CA PHE A 171 6.31 -3.96 12.90
C PHE A 171 6.81 -2.64 13.51
N ASN A 172 6.78 -1.56 12.74
CA ASN A 172 7.29 -0.25 13.15
C ASN A 172 6.44 0.34 14.27
N LYS A 173 5.11 0.35 14.07
CA LYS A 173 4.15 0.82 15.07
C LYS A 173 4.29 0.01 16.37
N ASN A 174 4.52 -1.29 16.25
CA ASN A 174 4.80 -2.16 17.39
C ASN A 174 6.08 -1.77 18.14
N ARG A 175 7.20 -1.55 17.43
CA ARG A 175 8.48 -1.19 18.05
C ARG A 175 8.48 0.19 18.67
N LEU A 176 7.89 1.17 18.01
CA LEU A 176 7.70 2.51 18.54
C LEU A 176 6.93 2.46 19.87
N PHE A 177 5.79 1.76 19.89
CA PHE A 177 4.99 1.63 21.10
C PHE A 177 5.73 0.91 22.24
N ILE A 178 6.42 -0.18 21.94
CA ILE A 178 7.21 -0.91 22.94
C ILE A 178 8.37 -0.06 23.46
N SER A 179 8.98 0.75 22.61
CA SER A 179 10.07 1.66 23.03
C SER A 179 9.60 2.84 23.88
N TYR A 180 8.32 3.24 23.75
CA TYR A 180 7.69 4.18 24.68
C TYR A 180 7.43 3.52 26.04
N ILE A 181 7.03 2.25 26.06
CA ILE A 181 6.69 1.52 27.29
C ILE A 181 7.95 1.09 28.06
N LEU A 182 8.93 0.50 27.38
CA LEU A 182 10.15 -0.01 28.00
C LEU A 182 11.15 1.13 28.25
N PRO A 183 11.87 1.13 29.39
CA PRO A 183 12.94 2.10 29.59
C PRO A 183 13.95 1.99 28.46
N GLU A 184 14.53 3.13 28.06
CA GLU A 184 15.69 3.13 27.18
C GLU A 184 16.72 2.16 27.74
N ILE A 185 17.26 1.29 26.87
CA ILE A 185 18.34 0.39 27.23
C ILE A 185 19.42 1.28 27.83
N ASN A 186 19.67 1.14 29.13
CA ASN A 186 20.70 1.88 29.84
C ASN A 186 22.04 1.32 29.36
N THR A 187 22.43 1.73 28.17
CA THR A 187 23.71 1.39 27.59
C THR A 187 24.71 2.25 28.33
N GLU A 188 25.26 1.71 29.41
CA GLU A 188 26.41 2.30 30.07
C GLU A 188 27.48 2.55 28.99
N ILE A 189 27.98 3.79 28.93
CA ILE A 189 29.14 4.08 28.11
C ILE A 189 30.30 3.30 28.71
N ASP A 190 31.15 2.74 27.87
CA ASP A 190 32.33 2.05 28.35
C ASP A 190 33.15 2.97 29.29
N THR A 191 33.66 2.37 30.37
CA THR A 191 34.27 3.05 31.52
C THR A 191 35.31 4.13 31.15
N PRO A 192 36.19 3.98 30.14
CA PRO A 192 37.18 5.01 29.80
C PRO A 192 36.57 6.33 29.30
N TYR A 193 35.31 6.36 28.86
CA TYR A 193 34.62 7.57 28.38
C TYR A 193 33.79 8.27 29.47
N ILE A 194 33.71 7.67 30.67
CA ILE A 194 33.07 8.25 31.85
C ILE A 194 34.08 8.97 32.74
N ILE A 195 35.36 8.58 32.67
CA ILE A 195 36.43 9.21 33.46
C ILE A 195 36.50 10.69 33.08
N ASN A 196 36.21 11.55 34.06
CA ASN A 196 36.20 12.99 33.92
C ASN A 196 37.63 13.52 33.83
N VAL A 197 38.30 13.23 32.71
CA VAL A 197 39.52 13.92 32.29
C VAL A 197 39.03 15.28 31.81
N ALA A 198 39.33 16.36 32.54
CA ALA A 198 38.88 17.74 32.29
C ALA A 198 38.58 18.01 30.80
N ASN A 199 37.32 17.81 30.42
CA ASN A 199 36.85 17.93 29.05
C ASN A 199 35.61 18.79 29.05
N ASP A 200 35.86 20.09 29.05
CA ASP A 200 34.85 21.15 29.11
C ASP A 200 34.02 21.23 27.81
N ARG A 201 34.30 20.36 26.82
CA ARG A 201 33.81 20.48 25.44
C ARG A 201 33.00 19.29 24.92
N ALA A 202 32.98 18.14 25.60
CA ALA A 202 32.27 16.96 25.10
C ALA A 202 31.46 16.24 26.18
N ASP A 203 30.14 16.20 25.98
CA ASP A 203 29.22 15.34 26.73
C ASP A 203 29.00 14.05 25.92
N PHE A 204 29.94 13.11 26.08
CA PHE A 204 29.91 11.84 25.35
C PHE A 204 28.63 11.03 25.62
N LYS A 205 28.02 11.19 26.81
CA LYS A 205 26.76 10.51 27.14
C LYS A 205 25.63 11.06 26.29
N LYS A 206 25.49 12.38 26.27
CA LYS A 206 24.50 13.05 25.43
C LYS A 206 24.69 12.70 23.96
N TRP A 207 25.92 12.80 23.43
CA TRP A 207 26.19 12.48 22.02
C TRP A 207 25.93 11.01 21.68
N GLN A 208 26.29 10.08 22.55
CA GLN A 208 26.00 8.65 22.31
C GLN A 208 24.49 8.40 22.27
N ASN A 209 23.72 9.03 23.17
CA ASN A 209 22.27 8.93 23.16
C ASN A 209 21.66 9.55 21.89
N GLU A 210 22.13 10.75 21.49
CA GLU A 210 21.71 11.39 20.24
C GLU A 210 21.99 10.52 19.01
N ILE A 211 23.18 9.91 18.93
CA ILE A 211 23.53 8.99 17.84
C ILE A 211 22.62 7.75 17.84
N LYS A 212 22.35 7.15 19.00
CA LYS A 212 21.49 5.96 19.10
C LYS A 212 20.06 6.24 18.72
N GLU A 213 19.51 7.38 19.16
CA GLU A 213 18.18 7.81 18.76
C GLU A 213 18.11 8.09 17.26
N ASN A 214 19.16 8.68 16.66
CA ASN A 214 19.23 8.85 15.21
C ASN A 214 19.28 7.49 14.48
N ILE A 215 20.11 6.54 14.93
CA ILE A 215 20.16 5.19 14.36
C ILE A 215 18.79 4.51 14.43
N LYS A 216 18.11 4.61 15.57
CA LYS A 216 16.77 4.04 15.78
C LYS A 216 15.75 4.64 14.81
N LYS A 217 15.76 5.97 14.64
CA LYS A 217 14.91 6.66 13.64
C LYS A 217 15.21 6.19 12.22
N THR A 218 16.49 6.05 11.84
CA THR A 218 16.90 5.54 10.53
C THR A 218 16.42 4.11 10.29
N ILE A 219 16.50 3.23 11.29
CA ILE A 219 15.97 1.86 11.20
C ILE A 219 14.47 1.88 10.92
N TYR A 220 13.70 2.68 11.67
CA TYR A 220 12.25 2.79 11.45
C TYR A 220 11.91 3.34 10.06
N ALA A 221 12.65 4.35 9.58
CA ALA A 221 12.48 4.87 8.22
C ALA A 221 12.78 3.80 7.15
N LEU A 222 13.78 2.93 7.37
CA LEU A 222 14.11 1.84 6.45
C LEU A 222 12.98 0.82 6.38
N GLU A 223 12.46 0.43 7.55
CA GLU A 223 11.40 -0.56 7.63
C GLU A 223 10.10 -0.04 7.00
N ASP A 224 9.77 1.23 7.20
CA ASP A 224 8.63 1.89 6.54
C ASP A 224 8.79 1.90 5.01
N THR A 225 9.99 2.29 4.54
CA THR A 225 10.34 2.23 3.11
C THR A 225 10.19 0.81 2.56
N ILE A 226 10.63 -0.21 3.30
CA ILE A 226 10.49 -1.62 2.90
C ILE A 226 9.02 -2.05 2.84
N GLU A 227 8.18 -1.60 3.78
CA GLU A 227 6.74 -1.89 3.79
C GLU A 227 6.06 -1.28 2.57
N LYS A 228 6.33 -0.01 2.26
CA LYS A 228 5.83 0.68 1.05
C LYS A 228 6.31 0.02 -0.24
N LEU A 229 7.57 -0.41 -0.30
CA LEU A 229 8.08 -1.17 -1.45
C LEU A 229 7.39 -2.52 -1.62
N LYS A 230 6.99 -3.19 -0.53
CA LYS A 230 6.19 -4.42 -0.61
C LYS A 230 4.77 -4.14 -1.07
N GLU A 231 4.18 -3.04 -0.64
CA GLU A 231 2.88 -2.58 -1.09
C GLU A 231 2.89 -2.30 -2.60
N SER A 232 3.89 -1.56 -3.09
CA SER A 232 4.00 -1.27 -4.53
C SER A 232 4.23 -2.51 -5.39
N LEU A 233 4.90 -3.54 -4.86
CA LEU A 233 5.04 -4.84 -5.55
C LEU A 233 3.72 -5.63 -5.67
N GLN A 234 2.75 -5.36 -4.81
CA GLN A 234 1.44 -6.02 -4.81
C GLN A 234 0.36 -5.22 -5.52
N GLU A 235 0.57 -3.92 -5.71
CA GLU A 235 -0.36 -3.04 -6.39
C GLU A 235 -0.36 -3.29 -7.91
N THR A 236 -1.54 -3.15 -8.51
CA THR A 236 -1.81 -3.38 -9.93
C THR A 236 -2.14 -2.11 -10.69
N ASP A 237 -2.59 -1.05 -9.99
CA ASP A 237 -2.82 0.27 -10.58
C ASP A 237 -1.49 1.05 -10.69
N PRO A 238 -0.99 1.33 -11.91
CA PRO A 238 0.24 2.08 -12.10
C PRO A 238 0.28 3.42 -11.38
N LEU A 239 -0.85 4.15 -11.29
CA LEU A 239 -0.86 5.48 -10.70
C LEU A 239 -0.76 5.44 -9.17
N LYS A 240 -1.24 4.37 -8.54
CA LYS A 240 -1.02 4.14 -7.11
C LYS A 240 0.41 3.72 -6.80
N ILE A 241 1.02 2.94 -7.70
CA ILE A 241 2.45 2.61 -7.59
C ILE A 241 3.29 3.89 -7.59
N GLU A 242 2.96 4.84 -8.47
CA GLU A 242 3.62 6.16 -8.51
C GLU A 242 3.46 6.93 -7.20
N GLU A 243 2.24 7.01 -6.66
CA GLU A 243 1.96 7.68 -5.37
C GLU A 243 2.82 7.09 -4.23
N ILE A 244 2.89 5.75 -4.13
CA ILE A 244 3.70 5.06 -3.13
C ILE A 244 5.20 5.38 -3.32
N ILE A 245 5.67 5.41 -4.56
CA ILE A 245 7.06 5.72 -4.91
C ILE A 245 7.40 7.19 -4.60
N GLU A 246 6.49 8.12 -4.82
CA GLU A 246 6.69 9.53 -4.48
C GLU A 246 6.78 9.73 -2.96
N ASP A 247 5.94 9.04 -2.19
CA ASP A 247 5.98 9.06 -0.72
C ASP A 247 7.33 8.52 -0.19
N ILE A 248 7.79 7.40 -0.73
CA ILE A 248 9.14 6.85 -0.54
C ILE A 248 10.22 7.92 -0.84
N GLY A 249 10.10 8.62 -1.98
CA GLY A 249 11.03 9.68 -2.39
C GLY A 249 11.05 10.88 -1.44
N TYR A 250 9.92 11.21 -0.80
CA TYR A 250 9.84 12.29 0.19
C TYR A 250 10.65 11.96 1.45
N THR A 251 10.56 10.73 1.95
CA THR A 251 11.38 10.23 3.07
C THR A 251 12.88 10.31 2.76
N ASN A 252 13.27 10.08 1.51
CA ASN A 252 14.66 10.17 1.07
C ASN A 252 15.19 11.63 1.07
N ARG A 253 14.36 12.59 0.64
CA ARG A 253 14.73 14.03 0.58
C ARG A 253 14.86 14.70 1.95
N GLN A 254 14.17 14.20 2.98
CA GLN A 254 14.33 14.70 4.35
C GLN A 254 15.68 14.31 4.99
N GLY A 255 16.49 13.50 4.28
CA GLY A 255 17.85 13.14 4.70
C GLY A 255 17.92 11.91 5.59
N ASP A 256 16.80 11.21 5.80
CA ASP A 256 16.77 10.02 6.64
C ASP A 256 17.43 8.82 5.95
N LEU A 257 17.32 8.71 4.62
CA LEU A 257 17.87 7.61 3.82
C LEU A 257 18.17 8.03 2.38
N VAL A 258 19.29 7.58 1.81
CA VAL A 258 19.64 7.82 0.40
C VAL A 258 19.63 6.52 -0.38
N TYR A 259 18.70 6.38 -1.32
CA TYR A 259 18.63 5.26 -2.27
C TYR A 259 18.11 5.74 -3.63
N THR A 260 18.28 4.91 -4.67
CA THR A 260 17.86 5.22 -6.04
C THR A 260 16.98 4.09 -6.57
N LEU A 261 15.73 4.43 -6.90
CA LEU A 261 14.85 3.56 -7.67
C LEU A 261 14.94 3.97 -9.14
N SER A 262 15.24 3.02 -10.03
CA SER A 262 15.21 3.27 -11.46
C SER A 262 13.76 3.16 -11.92
N ILE A 263 13.15 4.31 -12.20
CA ILE A 263 11.76 4.44 -12.61
C ILE A 263 11.76 5.07 -14.00
N ASP A 264 11.04 4.46 -14.94
CA ASP A 264 10.79 5.07 -16.23
C ASP A 264 9.60 6.02 -16.11
N ASN A 265 9.87 7.33 -16.01
CA ASN A 265 8.81 8.33 -15.89
C ASN A 265 7.84 8.30 -17.09
N ASN A 266 8.27 7.82 -18.25
CA ASN A 266 7.37 7.71 -19.40
C ASN A 266 6.25 6.71 -19.15
N PHE A 267 6.49 5.67 -18.35
CA PHE A 267 5.47 4.68 -18.02
C PHE A 267 4.27 5.30 -17.29
N PHE A 268 4.52 6.16 -16.30
CA PHE A 268 3.44 6.79 -15.54
C PHE A 268 2.71 7.89 -16.33
N GLU A 269 3.43 8.63 -17.18
CA GLU A 269 2.78 9.58 -18.11
C GLU A 269 1.85 8.86 -19.09
N GLU A 270 2.28 7.73 -19.67
CA GLU A 270 1.45 6.91 -20.55
C GLU A 270 0.24 6.32 -19.80
N ALA A 271 0.43 5.87 -18.55
CA ALA A 271 -0.68 5.38 -17.71
C ALA A 271 -1.70 6.48 -17.41
N ARG A 272 -1.26 7.71 -17.08
CA ARG A 272 -2.13 8.88 -16.89
C ARG A 272 -2.93 9.17 -18.15
N TYR A 273 -2.24 9.24 -19.29
CA TYR A 273 -2.86 9.50 -20.58
C TYR A 273 -3.92 8.44 -20.92
N TYR A 274 -3.59 7.16 -20.75
CA TYR A 274 -4.51 6.05 -20.98
C TYR A 274 -5.75 6.13 -20.08
N LYS A 275 -5.57 6.36 -18.77
CA LYS A 275 -6.69 6.50 -17.82
C LYS A 275 -7.61 7.66 -18.19
N ALA A 276 -7.04 8.83 -18.49
CA ALA A 276 -7.81 9.99 -18.92
C ALA A 276 -8.62 9.72 -20.19
N LYS A 277 -8.04 9.01 -21.16
CA LYS A 277 -8.71 8.59 -22.40
C LYS A 277 -9.89 7.65 -22.12
N HIS A 278 -9.66 6.65 -21.27
CA HIS A 278 -10.68 5.69 -20.85
C HIS A 278 -11.86 6.41 -20.17
N ASP A 279 -11.58 7.23 -19.16
CA ASP A 279 -12.59 7.93 -18.38
C ASP A 279 -13.41 8.91 -19.25
N ASN A 280 -12.77 9.58 -20.22
CA ASN A 280 -13.45 10.44 -21.19
C ASN A 280 -14.44 9.66 -22.07
N LEU A 281 -13.99 8.52 -22.62
CA LEU A 281 -14.84 7.64 -23.43
C LEU A 281 -15.99 7.05 -22.61
N GLU A 282 -15.75 6.68 -21.36
CA GLU A 282 -16.78 6.16 -20.46
C GLU A 282 -17.83 7.22 -20.14
N THR A 283 -17.39 8.42 -19.77
CA THR A 283 -18.27 9.56 -19.44
C THR A 283 -19.15 9.96 -20.64
N LYS A 284 -18.64 9.82 -21.86
CA LYS A 284 -19.39 10.07 -23.11
C LYS A 284 -20.25 8.88 -23.55
N GLY A 285 -20.20 7.73 -22.86
CA GLY A 285 -20.91 6.51 -23.26
C GLY A 285 -20.36 5.85 -24.53
N LEU A 286 -19.14 6.19 -24.95
CA LEU A 286 -18.52 5.74 -26.19
C LEU A 286 -17.57 4.55 -26.00
N LEU A 287 -17.13 4.27 -24.76
CA LEU A 287 -16.11 3.28 -24.44
C LEU A 287 -16.36 1.92 -25.08
N GLN A 288 -17.57 1.37 -24.94
CA GLN A 288 -17.92 0.06 -25.48
C GLN A 288 -17.88 0.02 -27.01
N ASN A 289 -18.35 1.09 -27.67
CA ASN A 289 -18.30 1.17 -29.13
C ASN A 289 -16.87 1.39 -29.64
N PHE A 290 -16.05 2.12 -28.88
CA PHE A 290 -14.63 2.30 -29.15
C PHE A 290 -13.87 0.96 -29.10
N ILE A 291 -14.07 0.16 -28.05
CA ILE A 291 -13.47 -1.19 -27.92
C ILE A 291 -13.91 -2.09 -29.07
N LYS A 292 -15.22 -2.16 -29.36
CA LYS A 292 -15.75 -2.94 -30.49
C LYS A 292 -15.16 -2.50 -31.83
N THR A 293 -14.93 -1.20 -32.00
CA THR A 293 -14.31 -0.65 -33.22
C THR A 293 -12.87 -1.08 -33.35
N GLN A 294 -12.10 -1.04 -32.26
CA GLN A 294 -10.72 -1.53 -32.21
C GLN A 294 -10.67 -3.02 -32.57
N GLU A 295 -11.51 -3.85 -31.95
CA GLU A 295 -11.60 -5.29 -32.26
C GLU A 295 -11.96 -5.54 -33.73
N LYS A 296 -12.97 -4.82 -34.25
CA LYS A 296 -13.39 -4.92 -35.64
C LYS A 296 -12.27 -4.55 -36.60
N LEU A 297 -11.50 -3.52 -36.28
CA LEU A 297 -10.34 -3.09 -37.06
C LEU A 297 -9.23 -4.14 -37.04
N THR A 298 -8.89 -4.68 -35.86
CA THR A 298 -7.91 -5.76 -35.72
C THR A 298 -8.30 -6.99 -36.54
N ILE A 299 -9.57 -7.42 -36.44
CA ILE A 299 -10.10 -8.57 -37.21
C ILE A 299 -10.09 -8.27 -38.71
N TYR A 300 -10.45 -7.04 -39.13
CA TYR A 300 -10.44 -6.64 -40.52
C TYR A 300 -9.03 -6.72 -41.11
N ILE A 301 -8.04 -6.09 -40.46
CA ILE A 301 -6.65 -6.08 -40.92
C ILE A 301 -6.08 -7.50 -40.99
N ALA A 302 -6.37 -8.35 -40.00
CA ALA A 302 -5.90 -9.73 -39.98
C ALA A 302 -6.47 -10.59 -41.11
N ASN A 303 -7.71 -10.31 -41.56
CA ASN A 303 -8.43 -11.11 -42.56
C ASN A 303 -8.53 -10.44 -43.94
N ASP A 304 -7.89 -9.30 -44.15
CA ASP A 304 -8.00 -8.61 -45.41
C ASP A 304 -7.44 -9.46 -46.57
N LYS A 305 -8.16 -9.52 -47.69
CA LYS A 305 -7.76 -10.30 -48.87
C LYS A 305 -6.49 -9.75 -49.51
N ILE A 306 -6.21 -8.46 -49.32
CA ILE A 306 -4.94 -7.85 -49.73
C ILE A 306 -3.75 -8.56 -49.06
N ASN A 307 -3.93 -9.19 -47.89
CA ASN A 307 -2.87 -9.96 -47.23
C ASN A 307 -2.26 -11.04 -48.13
N ASP A 308 -3.04 -11.64 -49.02
CA ASP A 308 -2.57 -12.73 -49.88
C ASP A 308 -1.93 -12.26 -51.19
N THR A 309 -1.93 -10.96 -51.48
CA THR A 309 -1.31 -10.40 -52.68
C THR A 309 0.19 -10.15 -52.47
N GLU A 310 0.95 -10.23 -53.56
CA GLU A 310 2.37 -9.83 -53.56
C GLU A 310 2.47 -8.31 -53.46
N VAL A 311 3.46 -7.83 -52.71
CA VAL A 311 3.74 -6.40 -52.54
C VAL A 311 4.53 -5.89 -53.74
N GLY A 312 3.99 -4.92 -54.46
CA GLY A 312 4.72 -4.18 -55.50
C GLY A 312 5.69 -3.14 -54.93
N ASN A 313 6.74 -2.81 -55.68
CA ASN A 313 7.79 -1.87 -55.25
C ASN A 313 7.32 -0.41 -55.09
N ASP A 314 6.20 -0.03 -55.72
CA ASP A 314 5.61 1.31 -55.69
C ASP A 314 4.22 1.30 -55.06
N GLU A 315 3.90 0.30 -54.23
CA GLU A 315 2.56 0.12 -53.67
C GLU A 315 2.44 0.63 -52.23
N VAL A 316 1.32 1.28 -51.95
CA VAL A 316 0.91 1.75 -50.62
C VAL A 316 -0.38 1.06 -50.24
N TYR A 317 -0.43 0.54 -49.02
CA TYR A 317 -1.64 0.00 -48.45
C TYR A 317 -2.44 1.11 -47.78
N LEU A 318 -3.70 1.25 -48.18
CA LEU A 318 -4.61 2.26 -47.69
C LEU A 318 -5.72 1.59 -46.89
N ILE A 319 -6.03 2.14 -45.72
CA ILE A 319 -7.17 1.75 -44.89
C ILE A 319 -8.02 3.00 -44.67
N THR A 320 -9.15 3.07 -45.36
CA THR A 320 -10.15 4.13 -45.17
C THR A 320 -11.14 3.70 -44.11
N ILE A 321 -11.30 4.55 -43.09
CA ILE A 321 -12.24 4.34 -42.00
C ILE A 321 -13.25 5.47 -42.02
N THR A 322 -14.52 5.09 -42.01
CA THR A 322 -15.67 5.99 -41.93
C THR A 322 -16.53 5.58 -40.75
N TYR A 323 -16.93 6.52 -39.91
CA TYR A 323 -17.73 6.24 -38.71
C TYR A 323 -18.72 7.37 -38.41
N ASP A 324 -19.74 7.09 -37.59
CA ASP A 324 -20.62 8.11 -37.03
C ASP A 324 -20.13 8.58 -35.66
N ASN A 325 -20.73 9.66 -35.14
CA ASN A 325 -20.30 10.30 -33.89
C ASN A 325 -20.38 9.39 -32.66
N PHE A 326 -21.08 8.25 -32.76
CA PHE A 326 -21.27 7.29 -31.67
C PHE A 326 -20.53 5.97 -31.89
N LEU A 327 -19.82 5.83 -33.01
CA LEU A 327 -19.16 4.58 -33.44
C LEU A 327 -20.12 3.39 -33.56
N GLU A 328 -21.42 3.62 -33.75
CA GLU A 328 -22.39 2.55 -34.00
C GLU A 328 -22.24 1.99 -35.42
N ARG A 329 -21.82 2.85 -36.35
CA ARG A 329 -21.66 2.50 -37.77
C ARG A 329 -20.24 2.76 -38.24
N VAL A 330 -19.37 1.79 -38.05
CA VAL A 330 -17.99 1.83 -38.58
C VAL A 330 -17.87 1.02 -39.87
N ASN A 331 -17.39 1.65 -40.93
CA ASN A 331 -17.08 1.02 -42.19
C ASN A 331 -15.58 1.17 -42.49
N ILE A 332 -14.94 0.03 -42.75
CA ILE A 332 -13.50 -0.09 -43.00
C ILE A 332 -13.36 -0.63 -44.41
N LYS A 333 -12.57 0.06 -45.22
CA LYS A 333 -12.22 -0.37 -46.57
C LYS A 333 -10.72 -0.31 -46.73
N SER A 334 -10.19 -1.22 -47.51
CA SER A 334 -8.79 -1.23 -47.86
C SER A 334 -8.61 -1.24 -49.37
N SER A 335 -7.50 -0.66 -49.81
CA SER A 335 -7.08 -0.66 -51.20
C SER A 335 -5.55 -0.57 -51.29
N ILE A 336 -5.05 -0.88 -52.48
CA ILE A 336 -3.67 -0.60 -52.85
C ILE A 336 -3.69 0.59 -53.82
N SER A 337 -2.73 1.48 -53.66
CA SER A 337 -2.48 2.60 -54.58
C SER A 337 -0.98 2.71 -54.88
N SER A 338 -0.60 3.46 -55.91
CA SER A 338 0.83 3.75 -56.15
C SER A 338 1.32 4.89 -55.27
N VAL A 339 2.56 4.84 -54.77
CA VAL A 339 3.16 5.94 -53.96
C VAL A 339 3.11 7.25 -54.74
N SER A 340 3.40 7.21 -56.04
CA SER A 340 3.41 8.37 -56.94
C SER A 340 2.05 9.09 -57.06
N GLN A 341 0.94 8.40 -56.81
CA GLN A 341 -0.41 8.98 -56.81
C GLN A 341 -0.76 9.67 -55.48
N LEU A 342 -0.11 9.27 -54.38
CA LEU A 342 -0.40 9.76 -53.03
C LEU A 342 0.50 10.92 -52.62
N PHE A 343 1.78 10.87 -53.03
CA PHE A 343 2.78 11.84 -52.63
C PHE A 343 3.32 12.54 -53.88
N HIS A 344 2.87 13.77 -54.11
CA HIS A 344 3.55 14.67 -55.04
C HIS A 344 4.89 15.10 -54.44
N PHE A 345 5.96 14.33 -54.69
CA PHE A 345 7.36 14.71 -54.46
C PHE A 345 7.73 15.17 -53.03
N THR A 346 7.40 14.39 -52.00
CA THR A 346 7.96 14.64 -50.65
C THR A 346 9.22 13.81 -50.43
N THR A 347 10.34 14.46 -50.11
CA THR A 347 11.64 13.83 -49.82
C THR A 347 11.72 13.20 -48.42
N GLU A 348 10.68 13.35 -47.60
CA GLU A 348 10.65 12.82 -46.24
C GLU A 348 10.16 11.37 -46.22
N ARG A 349 10.90 10.52 -45.50
CA ARG A 349 10.59 9.10 -45.33
C ARG A 349 9.46 8.93 -44.31
N VAL A 350 8.22 9.01 -44.77
CA VAL A 350 7.05 8.72 -43.92
C VAL A 350 6.57 7.30 -44.18
N TYR A 351 6.76 6.40 -43.20
CA TYR A 351 6.39 4.98 -43.30
C TYR A 351 4.89 4.74 -43.21
N SER A 352 4.19 5.63 -42.51
CA SER A 352 2.74 5.59 -42.35
C SER A 352 2.20 6.94 -41.90
N GLY A 353 0.93 7.20 -42.14
CA GLY A 353 0.28 8.41 -41.70
C GLY A 353 -1.18 8.48 -42.11
N PHE A 354 -1.76 9.68 -42.07
CA PHE A 354 -3.16 9.93 -42.36
C PHE A 354 -3.31 10.91 -43.53
N ILE A 355 -4.30 10.67 -44.38
CA ILE A 355 -4.73 11.55 -45.47
C ILE A 355 -6.26 11.63 -45.51
N ASN A 356 -6.78 12.61 -46.26
CA ASN A 356 -8.22 12.82 -46.46
C ASN A 356 -8.99 12.90 -45.13
N GLU A 357 -8.45 13.66 -44.18
CA GLU A 357 -8.99 13.77 -42.83
C GLU A 357 -10.22 14.67 -42.77
N THR A 358 -11.32 14.09 -42.29
CA THR A 358 -12.52 14.79 -41.85
C THR A 358 -12.89 14.28 -40.45
N ILE A 359 -13.85 14.91 -39.78
CA ILE A 359 -14.26 14.53 -38.41
C ILE A 359 -14.68 13.05 -38.33
N ASN A 360 -15.32 12.54 -39.39
CA ASN A 360 -15.96 11.22 -39.41
C ASN A 360 -15.36 10.25 -40.43
N SER A 361 -14.24 10.63 -41.06
CA SER A 361 -13.58 9.82 -42.08
C SER A 361 -12.12 10.20 -42.20
N PHE A 362 -11.25 9.21 -42.29
CA PHE A 362 -9.85 9.40 -42.66
C PHE A 362 -9.31 8.17 -43.37
N THR A 363 -8.18 8.31 -44.05
CA THR A 363 -7.46 7.18 -44.64
C THR A 363 -6.08 7.07 -44.02
N TYR A 364 -5.80 5.94 -43.40
CA TYR A 364 -4.47 5.57 -42.96
C TYR A 364 -3.71 4.96 -44.13
N TYR A 365 -2.46 5.34 -44.34
CA TYR A 365 -1.58 4.74 -45.33
C TYR A 365 -0.39 4.08 -44.67
N TYR A 366 0.09 3.00 -45.27
CA TYR A 366 1.32 2.32 -44.87
C TYR A 366 2.15 1.92 -46.08
N VAL A 367 3.46 2.20 -46.00
CA VAL A 367 4.43 1.91 -47.06
C VAL A 367 5.34 0.75 -46.61
N PRO A 368 5.24 -0.43 -47.25
CA PRO A 368 6.00 -1.63 -46.89
C PRO A 368 7.50 -1.47 -47.20
N ASN A 369 8.34 -1.47 -46.16
CA ASN A 369 9.79 -1.73 -46.14
C ASN A 369 10.63 -1.45 -47.43
N ASN A 370 11.19 -0.23 -47.50
CA ASN A 370 12.62 0.10 -47.70
C ASN A 370 13.47 -0.79 -48.65
N HIS A 371 13.40 -0.59 -49.96
CA HIS A 371 14.57 -0.69 -50.84
C HIS A 371 14.57 0.48 -51.84
N SER A 372 15.47 1.43 -51.59
CA SER A 372 16.07 2.34 -52.60
C SER A 372 15.11 3.07 -53.54
N TYR A 373 14.36 4.06 -53.04
CA TYR A 373 13.87 5.11 -53.93
C TYR A 373 14.23 6.49 -53.38
N TYR A 374 14.92 7.24 -54.24
CA TYR A 374 15.47 8.59 -54.10
C TYR A 374 16.71 8.75 -53.21
N ASP A 375 17.81 8.11 -53.62
CA ASP A 375 19.07 8.86 -53.72
C ASP A 375 19.31 9.07 -55.22
N ASN A 376 19.56 10.30 -55.65
CA ASN A 376 19.78 10.67 -57.06
C ASN A 376 21.12 10.14 -57.61
N SER A 377 21.67 9.09 -57.01
CA SER A 377 22.93 8.45 -57.41
C SER A 377 22.64 7.07 -58.00
N GLU A 378 23.02 6.88 -59.26
CA GLU A 378 22.83 5.67 -60.08
C GLU A 378 23.54 4.43 -59.50
N LYS A 379 23.04 3.85 -58.40
CA LYS A 379 23.50 2.55 -57.92
C LYS A 379 22.34 1.58 -57.76
N VAL A 380 22.34 0.60 -58.68
CA VAL A 380 21.51 -0.59 -58.71
C VAL A 380 21.63 -1.33 -57.37
N PHE A 381 20.51 -1.47 -56.64
CA PHE A 381 20.41 -2.30 -55.44
C PHE A 381 19.65 -3.60 -55.73
N GLY A 382 19.99 -4.62 -54.94
CA GLY A 382 19.75 -6.04 -55.19
C GLY A 382 18.28 -6.46 -55.37
N THR A 383 18.13 -7.65 -55.95
CA THR A 383 16.87 -8.31 -56.27
C THR A 383 15.95 -8.41 -55.04
N TYR A 384 14.88 -7.62 -55.05
CA TYR A 384 13.75 -7.72 -54.12
C TYR A 384 13.13 -9.11 -54.23
N LYS A 385 13.10 -9.87 -53.12
CA LYS A 385 12.25 -11.07 -53.05
C LYS A 385 10.83 -10.61 -52.70
N PRO A 386 9.83 -10.86 -53.55
CA PRO A 386 8.46 -10.44 -53.26
C PRO A 386 8.01 -11.07 -51.95
N LYS A 387 7.67 -10.22 -50.98
CA LYS A 387 6.96 -10.61 -49.77
C LYS A 387 5.46 -10.49 -50.03
N LYS A 388 4.68 -11.39 -49.44
CA LYS A 388 3.23 -11.21 -49.38
C LYS A 388 2.91 -10.07 -48.42
N TRP A 389 1.83 -9.34 -48.70
CA TRP A 389 1.34 -8.31 -47.78
C TRP A 389 1.12 -8.89 -46.38
N LYS A 390 0.69 -10.14 -46.21
CA LYS A 390 0.58 -10.82 -44.90
C LYS A 390 1.85 -10.77 -44.06
N GLU A 391 3.03 -10.88 -44.67
CA GLU A 391 4.31 -10.84 -43.95
C GLU A 391 4.71 -9.42 -43.52
N VAL A 392 4.21 -8.42 -44.25
CA VAL A 392 4.40 -7.00 -43.95
C VAL A 392 3.35 -6.53 -42.93
N LEU A 393 2.10 -6.91 -43.15
CA LEU A 393 0.94 -6.55 -42.36
C LEU A 393 0.91 -7.26 -41.02
N LEU A 394 1.68 -8.33 -40.81
CA LEU A 394 1.98 -8.83 -39.46
C LEU A 394 2.57 -7.71 -38.57
N LYS A 395 3.38 -6.80 -39.13
CA LYS A 395 3.88 -5.59 -38.43
C LYS A 395 2.85 -4.47 -38.30
N ILE A 396 1.82 -4.45 -39.15
CA ILE A 396 0.66 -3.54 -38.98
C ILE A 396 -0.26 -4.10 -37.90
N SER A 397 -0.49 -5.41 -37.85
CA SER A 397 -1.26 -6.06 -36.79
C SER A 397 -0.55 -6.02 -35.43
N GLU A 398 0.75 -5.74 -35.40
CA GLU A 398 1.44 -5.33 -34.18
C GLU A 398 0.83 -4.01 -33.68
N VAL A 399 0.55 -3.98 -32.38
CA VAL A 399 -0.27 -3.03 -31.62
C VAL A 399 -0.11 -1.53 -32.00
N ALA A 400 1.03 -1.12 -32.53
CA ALA A 400 1.33 0.26 -32.90
C ALA A 400 0.37 0.85 -33.96
N SER A 401 0.09 0.18 -35.08
CA SER A 401 -0.69 0.81 -36.16
C SER A 401 -2.19 0.89 -35.89
N VAL A 402 -2.74 -0.12 -35.18
CA VAL A 402 -4.13 -0.09 -34.72
C VAL A 402 -4.30 1.00 -33.67
N ASN A 403 -3.32 1.16 -32.76
CA ASN A 403 -3.34 2.22 -31.77
C ASN A 403 -3.27 3.60 -32.43
N ASP A 404 -2.43 3.82 -33.44
CA ASP A 404 -2.36 5.08 -34.17
C ASP A 404 -3.72 5.44 -34.78
N ILE A 405 -4.34 4.48 -35.46
CA ILE A 405 -5.68 4.65 -36.04
C ILE A 405 -6.72 4.96 -34.98
N MET A 406 -6.73 4.21 -33.86
CA MET A 406 -7.70 4.42 -32.78
C MET A 406 -7.44 5.71 -31.99
N ASN A 407 -6.19 6.16 -31.90
CA ASN A 407 -5.85 7.49 -31.39
C ASN A 407 -6.46 8.56 -32.28
N LYS A 408 -6.36 8.42 -33.60
CA LYS A 408 -7.00 9.36 -34.53
C LYS A 408 -8.53 9.39 -34.38
N VAL A 409 -9.16 8.23 -34.23
CA VAL A 409 -10.61 8.14 -33.95
C VAL A 409 -10.95 8.89 -32.65
N TYR A 410 -10.18 8.67 -31.58
CA TYR A 410 -10.40 9.35 -30.30
C TYR A 410 -10.24 10.87 -30.41
N ASP A 411 -9.19 11.35 -31.07
CA ASP A 411 -8.95 12.78 -31.27
C ASP A 411 -10.11 13.45 -32.00
N ASN A 412 -10.66 12.77 -33.02
CA ASN A 412 -11.80 13.28 -33.77
C ASN A 412 -13.12 13.27 -32.97
N LEU A 413 -13.29 12.36 -32.01
CA LEU A 413 -14.47 12.31 -31.11
C LEU A 413 -14.39 13.31 -29.94
N THR A 414 -13.20 13.88 -29.71
CA THR A 414 -12.96 14.81 -28.60
C THR A 414 -12.82 16.26 -29.02
N LYS A 415 -12.59 16.52 -30.32
CA LYS A 415 -12.83 17.82 -30.96
C LYS A 415 -14.32 18.11 -31.05
#